data_AF-R5EB26-F1
#
_entry.id   AF-R5EB26-F1
#
_cell.length_a   1.000
_cell.length_b   1.000
_cell.length_c   1.000
_cell.angle_alpha   90.00
_cell.angle_beta   90.00
_cell.angle_gamma   90.00
#
_symmetry.space_group_name_H-M   'P 1'
#
loop_
_entity.id
_entity.type
_entity.pdbx_description
1 polymer ?
#
loop_
_entity_poly.entity_id
_entity_poly.type
_entity_poly.pdbx_seq_one_letter_code
_entity_poly.pdbx_strand_id
1 'polypeptide(L)'
;MQDKKIVLLIDAENTSAKFADGIMEYLTKQGDIISAQIYGDFIDNHNTKQWNTKAVQYNLQRYQADTTKAGKNAADIALVIDAMDFLHKDNRADLFCIITSDGDFTRLVERIRKDNIEVIGMGKADASPRLRRACSEYIELEQLVEKPKKNAMNNAEKQEISAQKESAKNGKTKKTAGDRKDGKKSRTEKDKKIPLKNIKMALNELVQMDENAGKAADLGGIKSRLQLRYPGFDEKEYGYRSIRELIDKETKFSVYQEGTHAVVISDKKDNAEDNELEAVCRFMIDMYPNKVIGQHEISALGRKLKNMYPDFQYKQYGYKKLSTFLEDIGFLVY
;
A
#
# COMPACT_ATOMS: atom_id res chain seq x y z
N MET A 1 -1.34 23.91 -5.36
CA MET A 1 -0.03 23.52 -4.80
C MET A 1 0.19 22.09 -5.18
N GLN A 2 1.38 21.73 -5.65
CA GLN A 2 1.71 20.33 -5.93
C GLN A 2 1.89 19.64 -4.58
N ASP A 3 1.20 18.53 -4.34
CA ASP A 3 1.36 17.75 -3.11
C ASP A 3 2.80 17.19 -3.07
N LYS A 4 3.47 17.31 -1.91
CA LYS A 4 4.86 16.88 -1.75
C LYS A 4 4.98 15.38 -2.04
N LYS A 5 6.01 14.96 -2.78
CA LYS A 5 6.31 13.53 -3.00
C LYS A 5 7.08 12.96 -1.82
N ILE A 6 6.50 11.96 -1.17
CA ILE A 6 6.98 11.36 0.06
C ILE A 6 7.53 9.96 -0.19
N VAL A 7 8.74 9.71 0.30
CA VAL A 7 9.30 8.35 0.45
C VAL A 7 9.24 7.97 1.93
N LEU A 8 8.56 6.87 2.24
CA LEU A 8 8.42 6.32 3.60
C LEU A 8 9.30 5.08 3.75
N LEU A 9 10.20 5.09 4.73
CA LEU A 9 11.08 3.97 5.06
C LEU A 9 10.89 3.60 6.54
N ILE A 10 10.56 2.34 6.82
CA ILE A 10 10.20 1.86 8.15
C ILE A 10 11.17 0.78 8.61
N ASP A 11 11.85 1.01 9.72
CA ASP A 11 12.56 -0.01 10.47
C ASP A 11 11.55 -0.83 11.31
N ALA A 12 11.22 -2.03 10.83
CA ALA A 12 10.21 -2.89 11.43
C ALA A 12 10.68 -3.62 12.70
N GLU A 13 12.00 -3.76 12.86
CA GLU A 13 12.59 -4.46 14.00
C GLU A 13 12.51 -3.60 15.25
N ASN A 14 12.73 -2.29 15.10
CA ASN A 14 12.70 -1.34 16.21
C ASN A 14 11.36 -0.61 16.39
N THR A 15 10.44 -0.72 15.43
CA THR A 15 9.13 -0.05 15.45
C THR A 15 7.98 -1.03 15.55
N SER A 16 6.97 -0.73 16.36
CA SER A 16 5.75 -1.55 16.47
C SER A 16 4.70 -1.19 15.41
N ALA A 17 4.05 -2.21 14.84
CA ALA A 17 2.98 -2.05 13.85
C ALA A 17 1.75 -1.27 14.36
N LYS A 18 1.60 -1.10 15.69
CA LYS A 18 0.49 -0.31 16.28
C LYS A 18 0.48 1.16 15.83
N PHE A 19 1.63 1.68 15.42
CA PHE A 19 1.78 3.07 14.98
C PHE A 19 1.45 3.30 13.51
N ALA A 20 1.29 2.23 12.71
CA ALA A 20 1.12 2.31 11.27
C ALA A 20 -0.05 3.22 10.86
N ASP A 21 -1.21 3.12 11.53
CA ASP A 21 -2.39 3.90 11.16
C ASP A 21 -2.15 5.41 11.34
N GLY A 22 -1.53 5.80 12.46
CA GLY A 22 -1.22 7.20 12.75
C GLY A 22 -0.13 7.77 11.85
N ILE A 23 0.90 6.97 11.51
CA ILE A 23 1.95 7.36 10.55
C ILE A 23 1.33 7.66 9.19
N MET A 24 0.49 6.76 8.69
CA MET A 24 -0.13 6.93 7.37
C MET A 24 -1.10 8.11 7.35
N GLU A 25 -1.91 8.29 8.41
CA GLU A 25 -2.80 9.46 8.51
C GLU A 25 -2.02 10.79 8.54
N TYR A 26 -0.87 10.82 9.23
CA TYR A 26 -0.01 12.00 9.25
C TYR A 26 0.55 12.30 7.85
N LEU A 27 1.15 11.30 7.19
CA LEU A 27 1.83 11.51 5.92
C LEU A 27 0.90 11.86 4.77
N THR A 28 -0.31 11.29 4.72
CA THR A 28 -1.31 11.67 3.69
C THR A 28 -1.75 13.13 3.81
N LYS A 29 -1.59 13.77 4.97
CA LYS A 29 -1.82 15.22 5.14
C LYS A 29 -0.65 16.07 4.64
N GLN A 30 0.55 15.48 4.54
CA GLN A 30 1.77 16.17 4.11
C GLN A 30 1.96 16.11 2.59
N GLY A 31 1.46 15.06 1.92
CA GLY A 31 1.54 14.89 0.48
C GLY A 31 1.34 13.45 -0.01
N ASP A 32 1.78 13.21 -1.23
CA ASP A 32 1.62 11.93 -1.93
C ASP A 32 2.76 10.97 -1.59
N ILE A 33 2.44 9.82 -1.00
CA ILE A 33 3.40 8.75 -0.73
C ILE A 33 3.69 8.01 -2.03
N ILE A 34 4.83 8.31 -2.65
CA ILE A 34 5.26 7.72 -3.92
C ILE A 34 5.98 6.38 -3.74
N SER A 35 6.51 6.13 -2.54
CA SER A 35 7.07 4.83 -2.16
C SER A 35 6.95 4.63 -0.66
N ALA A 36 6.61 3.41 -0.26
CA ALA A 36 6.50 3.03 1.14
C ALA A 36 7.12 1.64 1.33
N GLN A 37 8.20 1.58 2.11
CA GLN A 37 9.00 0.38 2.28
C GLN A 37 9.22 0.09 3.78
N ILE A 38 9.30 -1.20 4.09
CA ILE A 38 9.46 -1.68 5.46
C ILE A 38 10.49 -2.80 5.52
N TYR A 39 11.41 -2.70 6.46
CA TYR A 39 12.64 -3.52 6.53
C TYR A 39 12.69 -4.32 7.82
N GLY A 40 12.98 -5.61 7.72
CA GLY A 40 13.19 -6.50 8.86
C GLY A 40 13.00 -7.97 8.50
N ASP A 41 13.18 -8.85 9.48
CA ASP A 41 12.83 -10.27 9.35
C ASP A 41 11.33 -10.53 9.62
N PHE A 42 10.53 -10.78 8.58
CA PHE A 42 9.08 -11.03 8.66
C PHE A 42 8.67 -12.49 8.85
N ILE A 43 9.63 -13.42 8.95
CA ILE A 43 9.39 -14.86 9.06
C ILE A 43 9.35 -15.28 10.55
N ASP A 44 10.38 -14.91 11.32
CA ASP A 44 10.61 -15.48 12.65
C ASP A 44 10.31 -14.55 13.84
N ASN A 45 10.05 -13.26 13.61
CA ASN A 45 9.84 -12.29 14.70
C ASN A 45 8.35 -11.91 14.93
N HIS A 46 7.90 -11.91 16.20
CA HIS A 46 6.51 -11.59 16.57
C HIS A 46 6.13 -10.13 16.27
N ASN A 47 7.07 -9.18 16.37
CA ASN A 47 6.79 -7.76 16.07
C ASN A 47 6.57 -7.55 14.56
N THR A 48 7.42 -8.14 13.72
CA THR A 48 7.33 -8.07 12.26
C THR A 48 6.14 -8.88 11.71
N LYS A 49 5.68 -9.92 12.42
CA LYS A 49 4.41 -10.61 12.09
C LYS A 49 3.20 -9.68 12.14
N GLN A 50 3.13 -8.73 13.09
CA GLN A 50 2.04 -7.75 13.12
C GLN A 50 2.15 -6.75 11.96
N TRP A 51 3.38 -6.45 11.54
CA TRP A 51 3.63 -5.64 10.36
C TRP A 51 3.16 -6.31 9.07
N ASN A 52 3.08 -7.64 8.96
CA ASN A 52 2.54 -8.29 7.76
C ASN A 52 1.10 -7.85 7.44
N THR A 53 0.25 -7.70 8.46
CA THR A 53 -1.12 -7.21 8.26
C THR A 53 -1.13 -5.75 7.82
N LYS A 54 -0.32 -4.90 8.46
CA LYS A 54 -0.24 -3.47 8.14
C LYS A 54 0.42 -3.20 6.79
N ALA A 55 1.41 -4.01 6.41
CA ALA A 55 2.08 -3.94 5.12
C ALA A 55 1.11 -4.21 3.98
N VAL A 56 0.21 -5.20 4.14
CA VAL A 56 -0.86 -5.43 3.16
C VAL A 56 -1.87 -4.28 3.17
N GLN A 57 -2.29 -3.80 4.35
CA GLN A 57 -3.26 -2.71 4.49
C GLN A 57 -2.80 -1.42 3.79
N TYR A 58 -1.52 -1.10 3.88
CA TYR A 58 -0.94 0.16 3.40
C TYR A 58 -0.05 0.02 2.17
N ASN A 59 -0.06 -1.15 1.53
CA ASN A 59 0.79 -1.46 0.38
C ASN A 59 2.29 -1.18 0.62
N LEU A 60 2.78 -1.52 1.82
CA LEU A 60 4.19 -1.39 2.16
C LEU A 60 4.97 -2.52 1.48
N GLN A 61 5.97 -2.15 0.68
CA GLN A 61 6.91 -3.11 0.12
C GLN A 61 7.79 -3.65 1.24
N ARG A 62 7.69 -4.96 1.50
CA ARG A 62 8.48 -5.62 2.54
C ARG A 62 9.83 -6.02 1.96
N TYR A 63 10.90 -5.61 2.62
CA TYR A 63 12.25 -6.07 2.37
C TYR A 63 12.65 -7.07 3.46
N GLN A 64 12.63 -8.35 3.13
CA GLN A 64 13.03 -9.43 4.03
C GLN A 64 14.56 -9.40 4.19
N ALA A 65 15.04 -9.08 5.38
CA ALA A 65 16.44 -9.22 5.72
C ALA A 65 16.68 -10.60 6.33
N ASP A 66 17.41 -11.48 5.63
CA ASP A 66 17.74 -12.81 6.14
C ASP A 66 18.81 -12.70 7.25
N THR A 67 18.36 -12.66 8.51
CA THR A 67 19.29 -12.67 9.64
C THR A 67 19.79 -14.10 9.88
N THR A 68 20.85 -14.50 9.17
CA THR A 68 21.68 -15.60 9.68
C THR A 68 22.26 -15.17 11.03
N LYS A 69 22.45 -16.10 11.98
CA LYS A 69 22.80 -15.83 13.40
C LYS A 69 24.02 -14.91 13.64
N ALA A 70 24.72 -14.46 12.59
CA ALA A 70 25.72 -13.40 12.59
C ALA A 70 25.35 -12.30 11.55
N GLY A 71 24.57 -11.30 11.95
CA GLY A 71 24.29 -10.14 11.10
C GLY A 71 23.12 -9.28 11.59
N LYS A 72 23.31 -8.50 12.65
CA LYS A 72 22.25 -7.66 13.27
C LYS A 72 21.88 -6.40 12.46
N ASN A 73 22.54 -6.11 11.35
CA ASN A 73 22.43 -4.83 10.65
C ASN A 73 21.95 -4.99 9.19
N ALA A 74 21.48 -6.18 8.79
CA ALA A 74 21.09 -6.44 7.41
C ALA A 74 19.90 -5.55 6.96
N ALA A 75 18.90 -5.40 7.82
CA ALA A 75 17.75 -4.52 7.57
C ALA A 75 18.17 -3.05 7.47
N ASP A 76 19.05 -2.58 8.39
CA ASP A 76 19.54 -1.20 8.39
C ASP A 76 20.34 -0.87 7.12
N ILE A 77 21.21 -1.79 6.70
CA ILE A 77 22.00 -1.63 5.48
C ILE A 77 21.09 -1.57 4.26
N ALA A 78 20.09 -2.46 4.17
CA ALA A 78 19.13 -2.45 3.07
C ALA A 78 18.33 -1.13 3.02
N LEU A 79 17.86 -0.64 4.17
CA LEU A 79 17.16 0.64 4.29
C LEU A 79 18.04 1.80 3.79
N VAL A 80 19.31 1.84 4.22
CA VAL A 80 20.26 2.87 3.78
C VAL A 80 20.49 2.82 2.26
N ILE A 81 20.65 1.63 1.68
CA ILE A 81 20.85 1.46 0.23
C ILE A 81 19.64 2.00 -0.53
N ASP A 82 18.44 1.54 -0.21
CA ASP A 82 17.22 1.96 -0.89
C ASP A 82 16.98 3.47 -0.71
N ALA A 83 17.27 4.02 0.48
CA ALA A 83 17.17 5.46 0.72
C ALA A 83 18.07 6.27 -0.24
N MET A 84 19.30 5.80 -0.48
CA MET A 84 20.22 6.44 -1.44
C MET A 84 19.75 6.27 -2.88
N ASP A 85 19.19 5.11 -3.24
CA ASP A 85 18.61 4.89 -4.56
C ASP A 85 17.42 5.83 -4.80
N PHE A 86 16.55 6.05 -3.80
CA PHE A 86 15.48 7.03 -3.90
C PHE A 86 15.99 8.47 -3.98
N LEU A 87 17.08 8.78 -3.29
CA LEU A 87 17.70 10.11 -3.31
C LEU A 87 18.22 10.47 -4.70
N HIS A 88 18.73 9.49 -5.46
CA HIS A 88 19.37 9.72 -6.77
C HIS A 88 18.51 9.34 -7.99
N LYS A 89 17.29 8.84 -7.81
CA LYS A 89 16.34 8.59 -8.90
C LYS A 89 15.88 9.89 -9.57
N ASP A 90 15.62 9.82 -10.88
CA ASP A 90 15.18 10.95 -11.72
C ASP A 90 13.89 11.63 -11.23
N ASN A 91 13.02 10.89 -10.54
CA ASN A 91 11.82 11.43 -9.88
C ASN A 91 12.11 11.72 -8.40
N ARG A 92 12.78 12.85 -8.13
CA ARG A 92 13.20 13.23 -6.78
C ARG A 92 12.03 13.35 -5.82
N ALA A 93 12.19 12.76 -4.64
CA ALA A 93 11.30 12.97 -3.50
C ALA A 93 11.50 14.39 -2.93
N ASP A 94 10.43 14.99 -2.44
CA ASP A 94 10.47 16.26 -1.72
C ASP A 94 10.69 16.05 -0.22
N LEU A 95 10.28 14.87 0.28
CA LEU A 95 10.31 14.54 1.70
C LEU A 95 10.62 13.05 1.90
N PHE A 96 11.56 12.78 2.80
CA PHE A 96 11.77 11.44 3.36
C PHE A 96 11.15 11.36 4.75
N CYS A 97 10.34 10.33 4.97
CA CYS A 97 9.90 9.94 6.30
C CYS A 97 10.63 8.67 6.71
N ILE A 98 11.48 8.77 7.73
CA ILE A 98 12.28 7.65 8.23
C ILE A 98 11.78 7.30 9.63
N ILE A 99 11.20 6.11 9.77
CA ILE A 99 10.69 5.62 11.05
C ILE A 99 11.78 4.81 11.73
N THR A 100 12.51 5.44 12.65
CA THR A 100 13.56 4.81 13.46
C THR A 100 13.84 5.60 14.73
N SER A 101 14.35 4.90 15.74
CA SER A 101 14.91 5.51 16.97
C SER A 101 16.43 5.33 17.08
N ASP A 102 17.04 4.61 16.12
CA ASP A 102 18.46 4.29 16.16
C ASP A 102 19.31 5.49 15.69
N GLY A 103 20.29 5.86 16.51
CA GLY A 103 21.22 6.95 16.24
C GLY A 103 22.12 6.70 15.03
N ASP A 104 22.30 5.44 14.60
CA ASP A 104 23.17 5.09 13.47
C ASP A 104 22.66 5.65 12.14
N PHE A 105 21.34 5.89 12.01
CA PHE A 105 20.74 6.54 10.83
C PHE A 105 21.02 8.06 10.74
N THR A 106 21.66 8.68 11.74
CA THR A 106 21.95 10.12 11.72
C THR A 106 22.70 10.54 10.45
N ARG A 107 23.68 9.74 10.00
CA ARG A 107 24.48 10.06 8.80
C ARG A 107 23.64 10.00 7.51
N LEU A 108 22.69 9.06 7.43
CA LEU A 108 21.73 8.99 6.33
C LEU A 108 20.88 10.26 6.27
N VAL A 109 20.30 10.66 7.41
CA VAL A 109 19.49 11.89 7.53
C VAL A 109 20.28 13.13 7.11
N GLU A 110 21.50 13.29 7.64
CA GLU A 110 22.40 14.40 7.27
C GLU A 110 22.70 14.41 5.76
N ARG A 111 22.91 13.23 5.15
CA ARG A 111 23.20 13.11 3.72
C ARG A 111 22.00 13.49 2.85
N ILE A 112 20.79 13.05 3.19
CA ILE A 112 19.56 13.41 2.47
C ILE A 112 19.32 14.92 2.55
N ARG A 113 19.46 15.51 3.75
CA ARG A 113 19.28 16.96 3.94
C ARG A 113 20.30 17.82 3.18
N LYS A 114 21.51 17.31 2.93
CA LYS A 114 22.50 18.02 2.10
C LYS A 114 22.03 18.25 0.66
N ASP A 115 21.09 17.45 0.16
CA ASP A 115 20.50 17.64 -1.18
C ASP A 115 19.23 18.52 -1.13
N ASN A 116 19.04 19.27 -0.04
CA ASN A 116 17.89 20.16 0.23
C ASN A 116 16.54 19.43 0.25
N ILE A 117 16.53 18.14 0.62
CA ILE A 117 15.32 17.36 0.79
C ILE A 117 14.92 17.36 2.28
N GLU A 118 13.63 17.51 2.54
CA GLU A 118 13.08 17.50 3.90
C GLU A 118 13.14 16.08 4.47
N VAL A 119 13.47 15.96 5.76
CA VAL A 119 13.49 14.67 6.46
C VAL A 119 12.67 14.76 7.73
N ILE A 120 11.57 14.02 7.79
CA ILE A 120 10.82 13.78 9.02
C ILE A 120 11.31 12.47 9.63
N GLY A 121 11.92 12.55 10.81
CA GLY A 121 12.20 11.36 11.61
C GLY A 121 11.01 11.05 12.49
N MET A 122 10.61 9.79 12.60
CA MET A 122 9.63 9.37 13.61
C MET A 122 10.16 8.22 14.43
N GLY A 123 9.99 8.28 15.74
CA GLY A 123 10.44 7.21 16.63
C GLY A 123 10.05 7.44 18.07
N LYS A 124 10.71 6.75 18.99
CA LYS A 124 10.45 6.79 20.43
C LYS A 124 11.01 8.05 21.08
N ALA A 125 10.47 8.37 22.26
CA ALA A 125 10.92 9.47 23.11
C ALA A 125 12.41 9.40 23.51
N ASP A 126 13.02 8.22 23.50
CA ASP A 126 14.41 7.97 23.91
C ASP A 126 15.43 8.01 22.75
N ALA A 127 15.00 8.30 21.52
CA ALA A 127 15.90 8.45 20.38
C ALA A 127 16.97 9.52 20.62
N SER A 128 18.19 9.27 20.10
CA SER A 128 19.33 10.13 20.39
C SER A 128 19.11 11.61 20.02
N PRO A 129 19.58 12.58 20.83
CA PRO A 129 19.46 14.00 20.50
C PRO A 129 20.15 14.38 19.18
N ARG A 130 21.15 13.58 18.77
CA ARG A 130 21.87 13.78 17.51
C ARG A 130 20.99 13.46 16.30
N LEU A 131 20.29 12.32 16.31
CA LEU A 131 19.33 11.95 15.27
C LEU A 131 18.20 13.00 15.20
N ARG A 132 17.61 13.33 16.35
CA ARG A 132 16.50 14.31 16.43
C ARG A 132 16.86 15.66 15.80
N ARG A 133 18.05 16.18 16.09
CA ARG A 133 18.55 17.45 15.51
C ARG A 133 18.98 17.33 14.05
N ALA A 134 19.36 16.14 13.60
CA ALA A 134 19.69 15.91 12.20
C ALA A 134 18.45 15.98 11.33
N CYS A 135 17.26 15.57 11.81
CA CYS A 135 16.02 15.70 11.05
C CYS A 135 15.59 17.15 10.83
N SER A 136 14.73 17.38 9.83
CA SER A 136 14.03 18.67 9.65
C SER A 136 12.94 18.83 10.70
N GLU A 137 12.24 17.72 10.99
CA GLU A 137 11.29 17.58 12.08
C GLU A 137 11.45 16.18 12.69
N TYR A 138 11.24 16.06 14.01
CA TYR A 138 11.21 14.77 14.69
C TYR A 138 9.89 14.60 15.45
N ILE A 139 9.15 13.54 15.15
CA ILE A 139 7.83 13.26 15.72
C ILE A 139 7.89 12.00 16.57
N GLU A 140 7.36 12.09 17.78
CA GLU A 140 7.28 10.94 18.67
C GLU A 140 6.06 10.08 18.30
N LEU A 141 6.28 8.80 18.07
CA LEU A 141 5.25 7.88 17.55
C LEU A 141 4.03 7.79 18.49
N GLU A 142 4.25 7.91 19.80
CA GLU A 142 3.19 7.95 20.80
C GLU A 142 2.16 9.07 20.56
N GLN A 143 2.60 10.21 20.04
CA GLN A 143 1.73 11.36 19.76
C GLN A 143 0.76 11.10 18.60
N LEU A 144 1.07 10.13 17.72
CA LEU A 144 0.25 9.79 16.55
C LEU A 144 -0.91 8.83 16.88
N VAL A 145 -0.90 8.21 18.06
CA VAL A 145 -1.93 7.22 18.47
C VAL A 145 -2.89 7.81 19.50
N GLU A 146 -2.47 8.86 20.21
CA GLU A 146 -3.37 9.60 21.08
C GLU A 146 -4.36 10.42 20.23
N LYS A 147 -5.67 10.11 20.35
CA LYS A 147 -6.73 10.99 19.83
C LYS A 147 -6.43 12.41 20.32
N PRO A 148 -6.59 13.45 19.48
CA PRO A 148 -6.21 14.80 19.83
C PRO A 148 -6.97 15.23 21.09
N LYS A 149 -6.29 15.20 22.24
CA LYS A 149 -6.60 16.11 23.32
C LYS A 149 -6.26 17.48 22.74
N LYS A 150 -7.28 18.30 22.50
CA LYS A 150 -7.07 19.74 22.35
C LYS A 150 -6.29 20.22 23.57
N ASN A 151 -4.99 20.40 23.41
CA ASN A 151 -4.14 21.23 24.25
C ASN A 151 -3.20 21.89 23.22
N ALA A 152 -3.59 23.03 22.67
CA ALA A 152 -3.21 24.32 23.22
C ALA A 152 -1.68 24.43 23.31
N MET A 153 -1.13 25.12 22.32
CA MET A 153 0.13 25.85 22.42
C MET A 153 0.25 26.55 23.78
N ASN A 154 1.49 26.60 24.26
CA ASN A 154 2.02 27.30 25.43
C ASN A 154 1.90 26.54 26.76
N ASN A 155 3.05 26.05 27.25
CA ASN A 155 3.73 26.71 28.36
C ASN A 155 5.09 26.06 28.61
N ALA A 156 6.14 26.72 28.09
CA ALA A 156 7.33 26.94 28.90
C ALA A 156 6.92 27.86 30.09
N GLU A 157 7.55 27.64 31.25
CA GLU A 157 7.34 28.31 32.53
C GLU A 157 6.12 27.83 33.37
N LYS A 158 6.34 26.85 34.26
CA LYS A 158 6.61 27.11 35.69
C LYS A 158 6.63 25.80 36.48
N GLN A 159 7.80 25.53 37.05
CA GLN A 159 7.93 24.73 38.26
C GLN A 159 7.34 25.50 39.46
N GLU A 160 6.85 24.73 40.43
CA GLU A 160 6.48 25.09 41.81
C GLU A 160 5.12 25.79 42.03
N ILE A 161 4.16 25.05 42.60
CA ILE A 161 3.61 25.24 43.97
C ILE A 161 2.64 24.08 44.31
N SER A 162 3.08 23.28 45.28
CA SER A 162 2.39 22.50 46.33
C SER A 162 0.91 22.06 46.21
N ALA A 163 0.73 20.73 46.30
CA ALA A 163 0.06 19.97 47.37
C ALA A 163 -1.31 20.39 47.97
N GLN A 164 -2.17 19.35 48.06
CA GLN A 164 -3.28 19.10 49.00
C GLN A 164 -4.67 19.70 48.75
N LYS A 165 -5.60 18.81 48.32
CA LYS A 165 -6.88 18.44 48.99
C LYS A 165 -7.72 17.61 47.98
N GLU A 166 -7.90 16.29 48.11
CA GLU A 166 -8.80 15.59 49.05
C GLU A 166 -10.08 16.41 49.31
N SER A 167 -11.30 16.04 48.90
CA SER A 167 -11.95 14.75 49.04
C SER A 167 -13.34 14.76 48.38
N ALA A 168 -13.74 13.59 47.88
CA ALA A 168 -15.03 12.96 48.07
C ALA A 168 -16.34 13.54 47.48
N LYS A 169 -16.91 12.66 46.63
CA LYS A 169 -18.28 12.11 46.71
C LYS A 169 -19.43 12.91 46.12
N ASN A 170 -19.96 12.27 45.08
CA ASN A 170 -21.27 11.58 45.02
C ASN A 170 -22.26 12.18 44.01
N GLY A 171 -22.87 11.30 43.22
CA GLY A 171 -24.13 11.61 42.56
C GLY A 171 -24.36 10.86 41.24
N LYS A 172 -24.86 9.62 41.34
CA LYS A 172 -25.73 9.01 40.31
C LYS A 172 -26.83 10.03 39.93
N THR A 173 -27.42 10.11 38.73
CA THR A 173 -28.18 9.05 38.04
C THR A 173 -28.70 9.58 36.69
N LYS A 174 -28.79 8.67 35.71
CA LYS A 174 -29.85 8.48 34.67
C LYS A 174 -30.34 9.62 33.76
N LYS A 175 -30.18 9.32 32.46
CA LYS A 175 -31.18 9.29 31.36
C LYS A 175 -32.08 10.52 31.15
N THR A 176 -32.05 11.03 29.91
CA THR A 176 -33.23 11.08 29.02
C THR A 176 -32.80 11.28 27.56
N ALA A 177 -33.60 10.68 26.67
CA ALA A 177 -33.55 10.78 25.22
C ALA A 177 -34.57 11.83 24.72
N GLY A 178 -34.40 12.27 23.47
CA GLY A 178 -35.29 13.17 22.72
C GLY A 178 -34.91 14.66 22.92
N ASP A 179 -34.91 15.54 21.92
CA ASP A 179 -35.68 15.53 20.69
C ASP A 179 -34.96 16.34 19.58
N ARG A 180 -35.39 16.04 18.35
CA ARG A 180 -35.00 16.58 17.06
C ARG A 180 -35.19 18.10 16.95
N LYS A 181 -34.36 18.75 16.12
CA LYS A 181 -34.86 19.62 15.06
C LYS A 181 -33.84 19.85 13.93
N ASP A 182 -34.37 19.66 12.73
CA ASP A 182 -33.81 19.91 11.41
C ASP A 182 -33.31 21.34 11.19
N GLY A 183 -32.33 21.47 10.30
CA GLY A 183 -31.78 22.77 9.90
C GLY A 183 -30.79 22.80 8.72
N LYS A 184 -30.99 21.96 7.70
CA LYS A 184 -30.77 22.25 6.26
C LYS A 184 -29.40 22.78 5.76
N LYS A 185 -28.68 21.86 5.09
CA LYS A 185 -27.92 21.96 3.81
C LYS A 185 -26.92 23.12 3.60
N SER A 186 -25.67 22.71 3.35
CA SER A 186 -24.92 23.15 2.17
C SER A 186 -24.31 21.93 1.47
N ARG A 187 -24.52 21.83 0.15
CA ARG A 187 -24.12 20.78 -0.80
C ARG A 187 -22.95 21.32 -1.63
N THR A 188 -21.96 20.45 -1.93
CA THR A 188 -21.08 20.34 -3.13
C THR A 188 -19.77 19.69 -2.67
N GLU A 189 -19.22 18.57 -3.15
CA GLU A 189 -19.26 17.85 -4.42
C GLU A 189 -19.27 16.33 -4.16
N LYS A 190 -20.37 15.65 -4.46
CA LYS A 190 -20.45 14.19 -4.60
C LYS A 190 -21.28 13.95 -5.86
N ASP A 191 -20.79 13.08 -6.74
CA ASP A 191 -21.49 12.45 -7.88
C ASP A 191 -20.65 12.47 -9.16
N LYS A 192 -19.46 11.85 -9.13
CA LYS A 192 -19.00 11.11 -10.31
C LYS A 192 -19.03 9.64 -9.96
N LYS A 193 -20.14 8.98 -10.34
CA LYS A 193 -20.29 7.52 -10.27
C LYS A 193 -19.13 6.88 -11.01
N ILE A 194 -18.41 6.01 -10.34
CA ILE A 194 -17.19 5.39 -10.87
C ILE A 194 -17.60 4.46 -12.02
N PRO A 195 -16.97 4.54 -13.21
CA PRO A 195 -17.34 3.67 -14.31
C PRO A 195 -17.22 2.19 -13.94
N LEU A 196 -18.24 1.37 -14.27
CA LEU A 196 -18.27 -0.06 -13.94
C LEU A 196 -17.03 -0.81 -14.45
N LYS A 197 -16.47 -0.37 -15.58
CA LYS A 197 -15.21 -0.90 -16.14
C LYS A 197 -14.04 -0.82 -15.14
N ASN A 198 -13.91 0.28 -14.41
CA ASN A 198 -12.81 0.49 -13.45
C ASN A 198 -12.98 -0.39 -12.20
N ILE A 199 -14.23 -0.70 -11.86
CA ILE A 199 -14.60 -1.58 -10.76
C ILE A 199 -14.26 -3.04 -11.14
N LYS A 200 -14.58 -3.45 -12.37
CA LYS A 200 -14.21 -4.77 -12.91
C LYS A 200 -12.70 -4.97 -12.97
N MET A 201 -11.96 -3.98 -13.47
CA MET A 201 -10.49 -4.03 -13.53
C MET A 201 -9.88 -4.17 -12.13
N ALA A 202 -10.35 -3.37 -11.17
CA ALA A 202 -9.88 -3.45 -9.79
C ALA A 202 -10.21 -4.81 -9.16
N LEU A 203 -11.39 -5.38 -9.41
CA LEU A 203 -11.73 -6.72 -8.92
C LEU A 203 -10.82 -7.80 -9.50
N ASN A 204 -10.54 -7.74 -10.80
CA ASN A 204 -9.65 -8.69 -11.47
C ASN A 204 -8.21 -8.60 -10.94
N GLU A 205 -7.68 -7.39 -10.76
CA GLU A 205 -6.37 -7.17 -10.15
C GLU A 205 -6.32 -7.72 -8.71
N LEU A 206 -7.32 -7.40 -7.89
CA LEU A 206 -7.36 -7.80 -6.48
C LEU A 206 -7.42 -9.32 -6.29
N VAL A 207 -8.19 -10.02 -7.13
CA VAL A 207 -8.28 -11.48 -7.06
C VAL A 207 -6.99 -12.13 -7.58
N GLN A 208 -6.44 -11.63 -8.70
CA GLN A 208 -5.18 -12.16 -9.26
C GLN A 208 -3.98 -11.96 -8.34
N MET A 209 -3.93 -10.84 -7.60
CA MET A 209 -2.89 -10.58 -6.59
C MET A 209 -2.90 -11.63 -5.48
N ASP A 210 -4.08 -12.03 -5.02
CA ASP A 210 -4.22 -13.04 -3.97
C ASP A 210 -3.90 -14.45 -4.51
N GLU A 211 -4.38 -14.79 -5.71
CA GLU A 211 -4.08 -16.07 -6.37
C GLU A 211 -2.58 -16.25 -6.65
N ASN A 212 -1.90 -15.22 -7.15
CA ASN A 212 -0.45 -15.22 -7.38
C ASN A 212 0.36 -15.34 -6.09
N ALA A 213 -0.22 -14.94 -4.96
CA ALA A 213 0.37 -15.12 -3.64
C ALA A 213 0.08 -16.51 -3.04
N GLY A 214 -0.56 -17.42 -3.79
CA GLY A 214 -0.93 -18.76 -3.36
C GLY A 214 -2.05 -18.78 -2.31
N LYS A 215 -2.83 -17.70 -2.23
CA LYS A 215 -3.89 -17.54 -1.22
C LYS A 215 -5.26 -17.45 -1.88
N ALA A 216 -6.23 -18.07 -1.25
CA ALA A 216 -7.62 -17.99 -1.68
C ALA A 216 -8.16 -16.58 -1.32
N ALA A 217 -8.73 -15.86 -2.29
CA ALA A 217 -9.06 -14.45 -2.14
C ALA A 217 -10.35 -14.28 -1.31
N ASP A 218 -10.29 -13.73 -0.10
CA ASP A 218 -11.48 -13.55 0.74
C ASP A 218 -12.43 -12.47 0.18
N LEU A 219 -13.72 -12.78 0.07
CA LEU A 219 -14.77 -11.90 -0.48
C LEU A 219 -14.92 -10.60 0.32
N GLY A 220 -14.86 -10.70 1.65
CA GLY A 220 -14.95 -9.55 2.55
C GLY A 220 -13.72 -8.64 2.40
N GLY A 221 -12.55 -9.26 2.25
CA GLY A 221 -11.29 -8.58 1.95
C GLY A 221 -11.31 -7.88 0.60
N ILE A 222 -11.83 -8.52 -0.46
CA ILE A 222 -11.99 -7.91 -1.78
C ILE A 222 -12.94 -6.71 -1.72
N LYS A 223 -14.11 -6.86 -1.09
CA LYS A 223 -15.07 -5.76 -0.93
C LYS A 223 -14.44 -4.56 -0.21
N SER A 224 -13.76 -4.82 0.90
CA SER A 224 -13.12 -3.77 1.70
C SER A 224 -12.03 -3.04 0.90
N ARG A 225 -11.19 -3.78 0.15
CA ARG A 225 -10.15 -3.21 -0.72
C ARG A 225 -10.74 -2.40 -1.88
N LEU A 226 -11.86 -2.84 -2.44
CA LEU A 226 -12.56 -2.11 -3.51
C LEU A 226 -13.17 -0.80 -2.99
N GLN A 227 -13.77 -0.81 -1.79
CA GLN A 227 -14.30 0.39 -1.13
C GLN A 227 -13.20 1.37 -0.68
N LEU A 228 -12.00 0.85 -0.38
CA LEU A 228 -10.84 1.68 -0.06
C LEU A 228 -10.29 2.37 -1.31
N ARG A 229 -10.18 1.64 -2.43
CA ARG A 229 -9.75 2.20 -3.73
C ARG A 229 -10.76 3.20 -4.29
N TYR A 230 -12.04 2.99 -3.99
CA TYR A 230 -13.16 3.78 -4.49
C TYR A 230 -14.10 4.20 -3.36
N PRO A 231 -13.76 5.29 -2.61
CA PRO A 231 -14.57 5.76 -1.50
C PRO A 231 -16.00 6.11 -1.93
N GLY A 232 -16.98 5.46 -1.31
CA GLY A 232 -18.40 5.59 -1.67
C GLY A 232 -18.90 4.53 -2.66
N PHE A 233 -18.05 3.59 -3.09
CA PHE A 233 -18.51 2.42 -3.84
C PHE A 233 -19.49 1.56 -3.01
N ASP A 234 -20.69 1.39 -3.55
CA ASP A 234 -21.68 0.40 -3.10
C ASP A 234 -22.20 -0.35 -4.33
N GLU A 235 -22.08 -1.68 -4.33
CA GLU A 235 -22.57 -2.55 -5.40
C GLU A 235 -24.06 -2.31 -5.75
N LYS A 236 -24.86 -1.86 -4.77
CA LYS A 236 -26.29 -1.56 -4.95
C LYS A 236 -26.53 -0.36 -5.85
N GLU A 237 -25.62 0.62 -5.85
CA GLU A 237 -25.69 1.76 -6.76
C GLU A 237 -25.53 1.33 -8.23
N TYR A 238 -24.94 0.16 -8.48
CA TYR A 238 -24.76 -0.41 -9.81
C TYR A 238 -25.82 -1.47 -10.16
N GLY A 239 -26.81 -1.70 -9.29
CA GLY A 239 -27.92 -2.63 -9.54
C GLY A 239 -27.70 -4.06 -9.06
N TYR A 240 -26.62 -4.33 -8.30
CA TYR A 240 -26.34 -5.65 -7.75
C TYR A 240 -26.74 -5.71 -6.27
N ARG A 241 -27.34 -6.83 -5.83
CA ARG A 241 -27.83 -7.00 -4.46
C ARG A 241 -26.70 -7.24 -3.46
N SER A 242 -25.55 -7.73 -3.95
CA SER A 242 -24.35 -8.01 -3.14
C SER A 242 -23.09 -7.97 -4.00
N ILE A 243 -21.93 -7.78 -3.36
CA ILE A 243 -20.62 -7.89 -4.01
C ILE A 243 -20.41 -9.24 -4.69
N ARG A 244 -20.99 -10.31 -4.14
CA ARG A 244 -21.00 -11.64 -4.75
C ARG A 244 -21.70 -11.62 -6.10
N GLU A 245 -22.91 -11.06 -6.17
CA GLU A 245 -23.66 -10.95 -7.43
C GLU A 245 -22.91 -10.08 -8.46
N LEU A 246 -22.22 -9.04 -8.02
CA LEU A 246 -21.39 -8.22 -8.89
C LEU A 246 -20.18 -9.01 -9.42
N ILE A 247 -19.51 -9.79 -8.58
CA ILE A 247 -18.39 -10.64 -9.00
C ILE A 247 -18.89 -11.73 -9.97
N ASP A 248 -19.94 -12.45 -9.60
CA ASP A 248 -20.48 -13.56 -10.40
C ASP A 248 -20.99 -13.08 -11.79
N LYS A 249 -21.52 -11.85 -11.92
CA LYS A 249 -22.05 -11.33 -13.20
C LYS A 249 -21.05 -10.54 -14.03
N GLU A 250 -20.12 -9.84 -13.38
CA GLU A 250 -19.25 -8.87 -14.06
C GLU A 250 -17.80 -9.34 -14.21
N THR A 251 -17.46 -10.48 -13.61
CA THR A 251 -16.11 -11.07 -13.62
C THR A 251 -16.16 -12.56 -13.92
N LYS A 252 -14.98 -13.16 -14.15
CA LYS A 252 -14.79 -14.61 -14.38
C LYS A 252 -14.61 -15.42 -13.09
N PHE A 253 -14.80 -14.79 -11.94
CA PHE A 253 -14.61 -15.43 -10.65
C PHE A 253 -15.95 -15.88 -10.09
N SER A 254 -15.91 -16.98 -9.35
CA SER A 254 -17.05 -17.46 -8.59
C SER A 254 -16.75 -17.40 -7.11
N VAL A 255 -17.76 -17.04 -6.33
CA VAL A 255 -17.66 -16.99 -4.88
C VAL A 255 -18.13 -18.30 -4.27
N TYR A 256 -17.21 -19.00 -3.60
CA TYR A 256 -17.49 -20.22 -2.86
C TYR A 256 -17.52 -19.93 -1.37
N GLN A 257 -18.50 -20.49 -0.68
CA GLN A 257 -18.71 -20.25 0.73
C GLN A 257 -18.69 -21.56 1.49
N GLU A 258 -17.78 -21.67 2.47
CA GLU A 258 -17.67 -22.81 3.38
C GLU A 258 -17.75 -22.28 4.82
N GLY A 259 -18.91 -22.49 5.47
CA GLY A 259 -19.19 -21.92 6.79
C GLY A 259 -19.25 -20.38 6.78
N THR A 260 -18.43 -19.75 7.63
CA THR A 260 -18.33 -18.28 7.77
C THR A 260 -17.39 -17.63 6.77
N HIS A 261 -16.62 -18.42 6.00
CA HIS A 261 -15.62 -17.93 5.07
C HIS A 261 -16.16 -17.99 3.63
N ALA A 262 -16.13 -16.85 2.95
CA ALA A 262 -16.49 -16.74 1.55
C ALA A 262 -15.24 -16.35 0.75
N VAL A 263 -14.84 -17.23 -0.15
CA VAL A 263 -13.63 -17.10 -0.94
C VAL A 263 -14.04 -16.93 -2.39
N VAL A 264 -13.44 -15.95 -3.04
CA VAL A 264 -13.48 -15.74 -4.48
C VAL A 264 -12.39 -16.60 -5.08
N ILE A 265 -12.81 -17.56 -5.89
CA ILE A 265 -11.89 -18.35 -6.69
C ILE A 265 -12.16 -18.03 -8.14
N SER A 266 -11.13 -18.01 -8.97
CA SER A 266 -11.35 -18.22 -10.40
C SER A 266 -12.20 -19.47 -10.56
N ASP A 267 -13.27 -19.37 -11.35
CA ASP A 267 -13.98 -20.57 -11.74
C ASP A 267 -12.95 -21.49 -12.37
N LYS A 268 -12.57 -22.55 -11.64
CA LYS A 268 -11.87 -23.72 -12.19
C LYS A 268 -12.86 -24.54 -13.03
N LYS A 269 -13.53 -23.82 -13.93
CA LYS A 269 -14.31 -24.31 -15.04
C LYS A 269 -13.79 -23.81 -16.38
N ASP A 270 -12.61 -23.21 -16.40
CA ASP A 270 -11.71 -23.36 -17.53
C ASP A 270 -10.48 -24.11 -17.03
N ASN A 271 -10.25 -25.28 -17.62
CA ASN A 271 -9.10 -26.12 -17.38
C ASN A 271 -7.82 -25.30 -17.56
N ALA A 272 -6.73 -25.81 -16.97
CA ALA A 272 -5.37 -25.29 -17.06
C ALA A 272 -4.78 -25.27 -18.50
N GLU A 273 -5.61 -25.18 -19.53
CA GLU A 273 -5.26 -25.13 -20.96
C GLU A 273 -5.84 -23.90 -21.71
N ASP A 274 -6.79 -23.12 -21.17
CA ASP A 274 -7.60 -22.21 -22.01
C ASP A 274 -7.54 -20.69 -21.73
N ASN A 275 -6.52 -20.16 -21.05
CA ASN A 275 -6.20 -18.74 -21.27
C ASN A 275 -5.25 -18.64 -22.46
N GLU A 276 -5.81 -18.64 -23.68
CA GLU A 276 -5.05 -18.55 -24.93
C GLU A 276 -4.02 -17.41 -24.88
N LEU A 277 -4.38 -16.26 -24.30
CA LEU A 277 -3.47 -15.13 -24.13
C LEU A 277 -2.30 -15.45 -23.20
N GLU A 278 -2.55 -16.13 -22.09
CA GLU A 278 -1.49 -16.52 -21.15
C GLU A 278 -0.58 -17.61 -21.73
N ALA A 279 -1.16 -18.59 -22.44
CA ALA A 279 -0.40 -19.61 -23.16
C ALA A 279 0.50 -18.97 -24.23
N VAL A 280 -0.04 -18.00 -24.98
CA VAL A 280 0.70 -17.20 -25.95
C VAL A 280 1.81 -16.40 -25.28
N CYS A 281 1.53 -15.70 -24.17
CA CYS A 281 2.53 -14.95 -23.41
C CYS A 281 3.66 -15.83 -22.87
N ARG A 282 3.34 -17.00 -22.30
CA ARG A 282 4.33 -17.99 -21.86
C ARG A 282 5.19 -18.48 -23.02
N PHE A 283 4.57 -18.86 -24.13
CA PHE A 283 5.29 -19.28 -25.33
C PHE A 283 6.27 -18.21 -25.83
N MET A 284 5.88 -16.93 -25.81
CA MET A 284 6.78 -15.84 -26.19
C MET A 284 7.96 -15.69 -25.23
N ILE A 285 7.72 -15.81 -23.92
CA ILE A 285 8.76 -15.72 -22.88
C ILE A 285 9.73 -16.89 -22.98
N ASP A 286 9.24 -18.11 -23.20
CA ASP A 286 10.08 -19.30 -23.36
C ASP A 286 10.96 -19.21 -24.61
N MET A 287 10.43 -18.64 -25.70
CA MET A 287 11.19 -18.43 -26.93
C MET A 287 12.22 -17.30 -26.82
N TYR A 288 11.96 -16.30 -25.98
CA TYR A 288 12.83 -15.15 -25.74
C TYR A 288 12.98 -14.88 -24.24
N PRO A 289 13.78 -15.68 -23.50
CA PRO A 289 13.87 -15.58 -22.04
C PRO A 289 14.36 -14.23 -21.53
N ASN A 290 15.22 -13.55 -22.30
CA ASN A 290 15.71 -12.21 -21.98
C ASN A 290 14.72 -11.09 -22.35
N LYS A 291 13.57 -11.44 -22.93
CA LYS A 291 12.55 -10.52 -23.44
C LYS A 291 13.09 -9.45 -24.40
N VAL A 292 14.08 -9.81 -25.22
CA VAL A 292 14.69 -8.94 -26.23
C VAL A 292 14.42 -9.53 -27.62
N ILE A 293 13.85 -8.74 -28.53
CA ILE A 293 13.51 -9.19 -29.89
C ILE A 293 13.81 -8.11 -30.93
N GLY A 294 14.51 -8.47 -32.01
CA GLY A 294 14.78 -7.54 -33.11
C GLY A 294 13.56 -7.35 -34.01
N GLN A 295 13.40 -6.18 -34.63
CA GLN A 295 12.29 -5.89 -35.57
C GLN A 295 12.17 -6.92 -36.70
N HIS A 296 13.30 -7.44 -37.17
CA HIS A 296 13.37 -8.47 -38.21
C HIS A 296 12.80 -9.83 -37.76
N GLU A 297 12.79 -10.11 -36.45
CA GLU A 297 12.31 -11.36 -35.88
C GLU A 297 10.80 -11.35 -35.59
N ILE A 298 10.19 -10.16 -35.45
CA ILE A 298 8.75 -10.02 -35.15
C ILE A 298 7.89 -10.73 -36.20
N SER A 299 8.29 -10.67 -37.48
CA SER A 299 7.57 -11.36 -38.55
C SER A 299 7.68 -12.88 -38.42
N ALA A 300 8.82 -13.40 -37.94
CA ALA A 300 9.01 -14.82 -37.69
C ALA A 300 8.22 -15.28 -36.47
N LEU A 301 8.24 -14.50 -35.38
CA LEU A 301 7.42 -14.74 -34.19
C LEU A 301 5.94 -14.73 -34.53
N GLY A 302 5.47 -13.74 -35.29
CA GLY A 302 4.07 -13.66 -35.74
C GLY A 302 3.61 -14.89 -36.53
N ARG A 303 4.48 -15.46 -37.38
CA ARG A 303 4.18 -16.73 -38.08
C ARG A 303 4.09 -17.90 -37.11
N LYS A 304 5.00 -18.00 -36.14
CA LYS A 304 4.99 -19.07 -35.12
C LYS A 304 3.75 -18.99 -34.24
N LEU A 305 3.38 -17.78 -33.79
CA LEU A 305 2.17 -17.53 -33.02
C LEU A 305 0.93 -17.96 -33.80
N LYS A 306 0.82 -17.58 -35.08
CA LYS A 306 -0.31 -17.98 -35.92
C LYS A 306 -0.42 -19.49 -36.14
N ASN A 307 0.72 -20.21 -36.13
CA ASN A 307 0.73 -21.67 -36.30
C ASN A 307 0.38 -22.41 -34.99
N MET A 308 0.85 -21.92 -33.86
CA MET A 308 0.67 -22.55 -32.54
C MET A 308 -0.65 -22.14 -31.87
N TYR A 309 -1.11 -20.91 -32.13
CA TYR A 309 -2.30 -20.28 -31.56
C TYR A 309 -3.07 -19.54 -32.67
N PRO A 310 -3.86 -20.26 -33.49
CA PRO A 310 -4.53 -19.68 -34.65
C PRO A 310 -5.59 -18.62 -34.31
N ASP A 311 -6.22 -18.75 -33.14
CA ASP A 311 -7.30 -17.87 -32.68
C ASP A 311 -6.76 -16.59 -32.02
N PHE A 312 -5.49 -16.60 -31.60
CA PHE A 312 -4.82 -15.46 -31.00
C PHE A 312 -4.65 -14.31 -32.01
N GLN A 313 -5.26 -13.18 -31.68
CA GLN A 313 -5.12 -11.94 -32.43
C GLN A 313 -4.85 -10.77 -31.48
N TYR A 314 -3.61 -10.25 -31.47
CA TYR A 314 -3.24 -9.06 -30.69
C TYR A 314 -4.15 -7.84 -30.97
N LYS A 315 -4.79 -7.78 -32.14
CA LYS A 315 -5.76 -6.72 -32.47
C LYS A 315 -7.02 -6.74 -31.60
N GLN A 316 -7.47 -7.91 -31.14
CA GLN A 316 -8.62 -8.03 -30.25
C GLN A 316 -8.35 -7.39 -28.88
N TYR A 317 -7.08 -7.26 -28.53
CA TYR A 317 -6.61 -6.61 -27.31
C TYR A 317 -6.28 -5.12 -27.51
N GLY A 318 -6.62 -4.54 -28.68
CA GLY A 318 -6.48 -3.11 -28.94
C GLY A 318 -5.15 -2.68 -29.58
N TYR A 319 -4.25 -3.61 -29.88
CA TYR A 319 -2.94 -3.30 -30.47
C TYR A 319 -3.01 -3.29 -32.00
N LYS A 320 -2.47 -2.23 -32.62
CA LYS A 320 -2.40 -2.12 -34.08
C LYS A 320 -1.27 -2.97 -34.68
N LYS A 321 -0.21 -3.21 -33.92
CA LYS A 321 0.99 -3.97 -34.33
C LYS A 321 1.36 -5.00 -33.26
N LEU A 322 1.97 -6.11 -33.69
CA LEU A 322 2.52 -7.11 -32.76
C LEU A 322 3.65 -6.52 -31.91
N SER A 323 4.46 -5.60 -32.47
CA SER A 323 5.52 -4.91 -31.73
C SER A 323 5.00 -4.17 -30.49
N THR A 324 3.91 -3.41 -30.65
CA THR A 324 3.30 -2.66 -29.54
C THR A 324 2.67 -3.56 -28.49
N PHE A 325 2.22 -4.75 -28.91
CA PHE A 325 1.74 -5.76 -27.98
C PHE A 325 2.90 -6.38 -27.18
N LEU A 326 4.01 -6.68 -27.85
CA LEU A 326 5.24 -7.21 -27.23
C LEU A 326 5.84 -6.22 -26.21
N GLU A 327 5.91 -4.93 -26.56
CA GLU A 327 6.39 -3.86 -25.68
C GLU A 327 5.56 -3.78 -24.38
N ASP A 328 4.22 -3.86 -24.49
CA ASP A 328 3.32 -3.75 -23.35
C ASP A 328 3.41 -4.95 -22.38
N ILE A 329 3.69 -6.15 -22.90
CA ILE A 329 3.96 -7.34 -22.08
C ILE A 329 5.43 -7.42 -21.60
N GLY A 330 6.21 -6.36 -21.82
CA GLY A 330 7.54 -6.16 -21.27
C GLY A 330 8.71 -6.67 -22.12
N PHE A 331 8.55 -6.75 -23.44
CA PHE A 331 9.65 -7.03 -24.36
C PHE A 331 10.32 -5.75 -24.85
N LEU A 332 11.65 -5.78 -24.91
CA LEU A 332 12.43 -4.77 -25.62
C LEU A 332 12.47 -5.12 -27.10
N VAL A 333 11.78 -4.30 -27.91
CA VAL A 333 11.78 -4.40 -29.37
C VAL A 333 12.78 -3.38 -29.93
N TYR A 334 13.74 -3.81 -30.76
CA TYR A 334 14.77 -2.93 -31.33
C TYR A 334 14.95 -3.08 -32.84
#